data_AF-A0A8S2WXT3-F1
#
_entry.id   AF-A0A8S2WXT3-F1
#
_cell.length_a   1.000
_cell.length_b   1.000
_cell.length_c   1.000
_cell.angle_alpha   90.00
_cell.angle_beta   90.00
_cell.angle_gamma   90.00
#
_symmetry.space_group_name_H-M   'P 1'
#
loop_
_entity.id
_entity.type
_entity.pdbx_description
1 polymer ?
#
loop_
_entity_poly.entity_id
_entity_poly.type
_entity_poly.pdbx_seq_one_letter_code
_entity_poly.pdbx_strand_id
1 'polypeptide(L)' 'MPQRPISEDYIRDVFNRFGNLIDVRMINPQLCHIMFSDETSADTAMETMNGQEIALVRIRIVESDKSVDST' A
#
# COMPACT_ATOMS: atom_id res chain seq x y z
N MET A 1 10.73 17.21 -15.56
CA MET A 1 10.54 15.76 -15.71
C MET A 1 9.04 15.49 -15.60
N PRO A 2 8.40 14.73 -16.51
CA PRO A 2 7.00 14.38 -16.31
C PRO A 2 6.91 13.56 -15.02
N GLN A 3 6.13 14.05 -14.05
CA GLN A 3 5.80 13.28 -12.85
C GLN A 3 5.10 12.01 -13.35
N ARG A 4 5.72 10.83 -13.16
CA ARG A 4 5.06 9.58 -13.54
C ARG A 4 3.80 9.44 -12.68
N PRO A 5 2.64 9.13 -13.28
CA PRO A 5 1.42 8.92 -12.51
C PRO A 5 1.62 7.78 -11.52
N ILE A 6 1.07 7.92 -10.32
CA ILE A 6 1.04 6.82 -9.35
C ILE A 6 0.31 5.65 -10.02
N SER A 7 1.08 4.60 -10.30
CA SER A 7 0.63 3.37 -10.96
C SER A 7 0.87 2.20 -10.02
N GLU A 8 0.23 1.06 -10.28
CA GLU A 8 0.43 -0.15 -9.49
C GLU A 8 1.91 -0.51 -9.34
N ASP A 9 2.70 -0.43 -10.41
CA ASP A 9 4.15 -0.68 -10.38
C ASP A 9 4.91 0.27 -9.47
N TYR A 10 4.49 1.54 -9.40
CA TYR A 10 5.11 2.52 -8.53
C TYR A 10 4.84 2.20 -7.05
N ILE A 11 3.59 1.85 -6.73
CA ILE A 11 3.21 1.41 -5.39
C ILE A 11 3.96 0.11 -5.05
N ARG A 12 4.01 -0.85 -5.98
CA ARG A 12 4.78 -2.08 -5.80
C ARG A 12 6.25 -1.78 -5.48
N ASP A 13 6.92 -0.91 -6.23
CA ASP A 13 8.33 -0.56 -5.97
C ASP A 13 8.53 0.07 -4.58
N VAL A 14 7.65 0.99 -4.18
CA VAL A 14 7.67 1.63 -2.85
C VAL A 14 7.47 0.60 -1.74
N PHE A 15 6.47 -0.27 -1.87
CA PHE A 15 6.10 -1.21 -0.83
C PHE A 15 6.95 -2.49 -0.81
N ASN A 16 7.58 -2.84 -1.93
CA ASN A 16 8.52 -3.95 -2.02
C ASN A 16 9.73 -3.77 -1.10
N ARG A 17 10.06 -2.54 -0.71
CA ARG A 17 11.12 -2.22 0.25
C ARG A 17 10.87 -2.73 1.66
N PHE A 18 9.60 -2.92 2.05
CA PHE A 18 9.23 -3.50 3.35
C PHE A 18 9.32 -5.03 3.35
N GLY A 19 9.55 -5.64 2.19
CA GLY A 19 9.61 -7.09 2.02
C GLY A 19 8.24 -7.74 2.12
N ASN A 20 8.19 -9.06 1.88
CA ASN A 20 6.98 -9.89 2.09
C ASN A 20 5.75 -9.43 1.30
N LEU A 21 5.93 -8.69 0.22
CA LEU A 21 4.85 -8.22 -0.65
C LEU A 21 4.31 -9.40 -1.47
N ILE A 22 3.06 -9.78 -1.27
CA ILE A 22 2.39 -10.85 -2.04
C ILE A 22 1.82 -10.29 -3.33
N ASP A 23 0.94 -9.30 -3.20
CA ASP A 23 0.18 -8.75 -4.33
C ASP A 23 -0.12 -7.27 -4.10
N VAL A 24 -0.16 -6.52 -5.18
CA VAL A 24 -0.57 -5.11 -5.19
C VAL A 24 -1.62 -4.99 -6.26
N ARG A 25 -2.79 -4.50 -5.87
CA ARG A 25 -3.91 -4.30 -6.77
C ARG A 25 -4.42 -2.88 -6.67
N MET A 26 -4.30 -2.13 -7.75
CA MET A 26 -4.90 -0.80 -7.82
C MET A 26 -6.40 -0.93 -8.12
N ILE A 27 -7.24 -0.57 -7.16
CA ILE A 27 -8.71 -0.59 -7.34
C ILE A 27 -9.14 0.66 -8.11
N ASN A 28 -8.60 1.81 -7.71
CA ASN A 28 -8.84 3.13 -8.32
C ASN A 28 -7.53 3.93 -8.33
N PRO A 29 -7.41 5.01 -9.13
CA PRO A 29 -6.24 5.89 -9.12
C PRO A 29 -5.90 6.50 -7.73
N GLN A 30 -6.85 6.47 -6.80
CA GLN A 30 -6.69 6.94 -5.42
C GLN A 30 -6.76 5.83 -4.35
N LEU A 31 -6.99 4.56 -4.75
CA LEU A 31 -7.15 3.44 -3.81
C LEU A 31 -6.40 2.21 -4.33
N CYS A 32 -5.41 1.77 -3.55
CA CYS A 32 -4.65 0.55 -3.80
C CYS A 32 -4.83 -0.41 -2.63
N HIS A 33 -4.97 -1.69 -2.94
CA HIS A 33 -4.96 -2.75 -1.96
C HIS A 33 -3.62 -3.49 -2.06
N ILE A 34 -3.00 -3.70 -0.91
CA ILE A 34 -1.66 -4.28 -0.80
C ILE A 34 -1.77 -5.46 0.14
N MET A 35 -1.28 -6.61 -0.32
CA MET A 35 -1.26 -7.84 0.44
C MET A 35 0.18 -8.17 0.81
N PHE A 36 0.42 -8.35 2.11
CA PHE A 36 1.68 -8.83 2.65
C PHE A 36 1.52 -10.26 3.16
N SER A 37 2.62 -11.02 3.14
CA SER A 37 2.68 -12.37 3.71
C SER A 37 2.93 -12.36 5.22
N ASP A 38 3.29 -11.20 5.77
CA ASP A 38 3.63 -11.03 7.18
C ASP A 38 2.94 -9.77 7.72
N GLU A 39 2.36 -9.87 8.92
CA GLU A 39 1.71 -8.75 9.60
C GLU A 39 2.72 -7.66 9.98
N THR A 40 3.95 -8.03 10.36
CA THR A 40 5.00 -7.09 10.77
C THR A 40 5.41 -6.20 9.61
N SER A 41 5.52 -6.77 8.40
CA SER A 41 5.80 -6.00 7.18
C SER A 41 4.66 -5.03 6.86
N ALA A 42 3.41 -5.46 7.03
CA ALA A 42 2.24 -4.62 6.80
C ALA A 42 2.15 -3.47 7.81
N ASP A 43 2.38 -3.75 9.09
CA ASP A 43 2.36 -2.77 10.19
C ASP A 43 3.48 -1.74 10.02
N THR A 44 4.72 -2.20 9.77
CA THR A 44 5.86 -1.31 9.49
C THR A 44 5.58 -0.41 8.29
N ALA A 45 5.02 -0.97 7.20
CA ALA A 45 4.66 -0.20 6.03
C ALA A 45 3.56 0.83 6.35
N MET A 46 2.55 0.44 7.11
CA MET A 46 1.50 1.34 7.59
C MET A 46 2.10 2.47 8.43
N GLU A 47 2.84 2.19 9.50
CA GLU A 47 3.40 3.23 10.37
C GLU A 47 4.35 4.17 9.62
N THR A 48 5.15 3.64 8.70
CA THR A 48 6.14 4.42 7.95
C THR A 48 5.49 5.30 6.89
N MET A 49 4.53 4.75 6.14
CA MET A 49 3.97 5.40 4.95
C MET A 49 2.65 6.14 5.24
N ASN A 50 1.95 5.83 6.33
CA ASN A 50 0.72 6.52 6.70
C ASN A 50 1.01 7.99 7.03
N GLY A 51 0.40 8.89 6.26
CA GLY A 51 0.59 10.33 6.41
C GLY A 51 1.80 10.89 5.68
N GLN A 52 2.60 10.05 4.99
CA GLN A 52 3.64 10.51 4.05
C GLN A 52 3.00 11.12 2.79
N GLU A 53 3.77 11.96 2.10
CA GLU A 53 3.42 12.49 0.78
C GLU A 53 4.17 11.75 -0.32
N ILE A 54 3.41 11.05 -1.18
CA ILE A 54 3.93 10.45 -2.39
C ILE A 54 3.50 11.31 -3.57
N ALA A 55 4.46 11.79 -4.36
CA ALA A 55 4.19 12.60 -5.55
C ALA A 55 3.24 13.80 -5.28
N LEU A 56 3.42 14.48 -4.13
CA LEU A 56 2.59 15.60 -3.65
C LEU A 56 1.15 15.21 -3.26
N VAL A 57 0.89 13.92 -3.09
CA VAL A 57 -0.39 13.40 -2.60
C VAL A 57 -0.16 12.75 -1.25
N ARG A 58 -0.90 13.22 -0.24
CA ARG A 58 -0.87 12.61 1.08
C ARG A 58 -1.56 11.26 1.03
N ILE A 59 -0.82 10.20 1.33
CA ILE A 59 -1.37 8.86 1.38
C ILE A 59 -1.81 8.51 2.80
N ARG A 60 -2.88 7.73 2.89
CA ARG A 60 -3.35 7.14 4.14
C ARG A 60 -3.41 5.64 3.94
N ILE A 61 -2.75 4.92 4.84
CA ILE A 61 -2.81 3.48 4.87
C ILE A 61 -3.74 3.11 6.02
N VAL A 62 -4.67 2.21 5.74
CA VAL A 62 -5.63 1.68 6.70
C VAL A 62 -5.64 0.16 6.55
N GLU A 63 -5.76 -0.54 7.67
CA GLU A 63 -5.98 -1.97 7.65
C GLU A 63 -7.30 -2.20 6.94
N SER A 64 -7.25 -3.03 5.89
CA SER A 64 -8.47 -3.43 5.21
C SER A 64 -9.12 -4.48 6.09
N ASP A 65 -10.28 -4.13 6.63
CA ASP A 65 -11.11 -5.06 7.39
C ASP A 65 -11.39 -6.31 6.52
N LYS A 66 -10.79 -7.44 6.90
CA LYS A 66 -11.15 -8.76 6.35
C LYS A 66 -12.26 -9.38 7.20
N SER A 67 -13.33 -8.64 7.54
CA SER A 67 -14.48 -9.25 8.19
C SER A 67 -15.39 -9.91 7.15
N VAL A 68 -15.05 -11.14 6.77
CA VAL A 68 -16.08 -12.15 6.45
C VAL A 68 -15.88 -13.34 7.40
N ASP A 69 -16.48 -13.16 8.57
CA ASP A 69 -17.16 -14.15 9.41
C ASP A 69 -16.55 -15.55 9.52
N SER A 70 -16.11 -15.90 10.74
CA SER A 70 -16.25 -17.27 11.22
C SER A 70 -16.93 -17.22 12.58
N THR A 71 -18.26 -17.27 12.50
CA THR A 71 -19.21 -17.84 13.47
C THR A 71 -18.63 -18.94 14.35
#